data_AF-A0A9D6U9W9-F1
#
_entry.id   AF-A0A9D6U9W9-F1
#
_cell.length_a   1.000
_cell.length_b   1.000
_cell.length_c   1.000
_cell.angle_alpha   90.00
_cell.angle_beta   90.00
_cell.angle_gamma   90.00
#
_symmetry.space_group_name_H-M   'P 1'
#
loop_
_entity.id
_entity.type
_entity.pdbx_description
1 polymer ?
#
loop_
_entity_poly.entity_id
_entity_poly.type
_entity_poly.pdbx_seq_one_letter_code
_entity_poly.pdbx_strand_id
1 'polypeptide(L)'
;MSKQKHTDACPELGRRDEYSISEAYRYLANAKETIAKSEIQYGIYTDSKYVREAAGIAYLAAFKAMDVYFISRGFNKAKLPKSIDEYQEFTRKYIPLNGKLNASLKIVYENLHIFAYYRGGTATQMVKEGFENARKVIEMINKLMSKKSEQQNIICEPKARYKKRKKI
;
A
#
# COMPACT_ATOMS: atom_id res chain seq x y z
N MET A 1 18.99 -14.40 49.91
CA MET A 1 18.30 -14.90 48.68
C MET A 1 17.63 -13.69 48.04
N SER A 2 18.26 -12.93 47.13
CA SER A 2 18.42 -13.20 45.67
C SER A 2 17.07 -13.65 45.08
N LYS A 3 16.33 -12.89 44.27
CA LYS A 3 16.58 -12.17 43.00
C LYS A 3 15.33 -11.32 42.71
N GLN A 4 15.24 -10.34 41.81
CA GLN A 4 16.12 -9.50 41.00
C GLN A 4 15.15 -8.45 40.42
N LYS A 5 15.53 -7.17 40.46
CA LYS A 5 14.75 -6.05 39.90
C LYS A 5 14.51 -6.30 38.40
N HIS A 6 13.26 -6.23 37.95
CA HIS A 6 12.99 -6.17 36.52
C HIS A 6 13.27 -4.72 36.07
N THR A 7 14.34 -4.61 35.32
CA THR A 7 14.96 -3.41 34.78
C THR A 7 14.04 -2.65 33.84
N ASP A 8 14.20 -1.33 33.89
CA ASP A 8 13.69 -0.30 32.99
C ASP A 8 13.79 -0.72 31.51
N ALA A 9 12.66 -0.78 30.82
CA ALA A 9 12.62 -0.80 29.37
C ALA A 9 12.52 0.66 28.89
N CYS A 10 13.50 1.07 28.07
CA CYS A 10 13.49 2.35 27.35
C CYS A 10 12.13 2.61 26.68
N PRO A 11 11.65 3.87 26.63
CA PRO A 11 10.52 4.23 25.79
C PRO A 11 10.89 3.91 24.33
N GLU A 12 10.11 3.04 23.69
CA GLU A 12 10.30 2.71 22.28
C GLU A 12 10.28 4.00 21.45
N LEU A 13 11.38 4.26 20.73
CA LEU A 13 11.46 5.29 19.70
C LEU A 13 10.26 5.14 18.76
N GLY A 14 9.34 6.12 18.82
CA GLY A 14 8.03 6.18 18.15
C GLY A 14 7.77 5.10 17.10
N ARG A 15 7.07 4.04 17.51
CA ARG A 15 6.70 2.89 16.66
C ARG A 15 5.91 3.39 15.44
N ARG A 16 6.55 3.45 14.28
CA ARG A 16 5.90 3.82 13.01
C ARG A 16 4.81 2.80 12.67
N ASP A 17 3.65 3.27 12.24
CA ASP A 17 2.56 2.39 11.85
C ASP A 17 2.88 1.73 10.51
N GLU A 18 3.23 0.44 10.61
CA GLU A 18 3.51 -0.44 9.48
C GLU A 18 2.35 -0.46 8.46
N TYR A 19 1.11 -0.27 8.92
CA TYR A 19 -0.08 -0.35 8.08
C TYR A 19 -0.69 1.03 7.86
N SER A 20 0.14 1.99 7.44
CA SER A 20 -0.28 3.32 7.00
C SER A 20 -0.03 3.55 5.50
N ILE A 21 -0.86 4.39 4.87
CA ILE A 21 -0.65 4.80 3.47
C ILE A 21 0.64 5.59 3.29
N SER A 22 1.03 6.38 4.30
CA SER A 22 2.32 7.07 4.31
C SER A 22 3.47 6.09 4.15
N GLU A 23 3.39 4.93 4.80
CA GLU A 23 4.44 3.91 4.70
C GLU A 23 4.48 3.27 3.31
N ALA A 24 3.34 3.06 2.65
CA ALA A 24 3.31 2.62 1.25
C ALA A 24 3.99 3.64 0.32
N TYR A 25 3.72 4.94 0.49
CA TYR A 25 4.42 5.99 -0.27
C TYR A 25 5.91 6.05 0.03
N ARG A 26 6.32 5.82 1.29
CA ARG A 26 7.73 5.75 1.67
C ARG A 26 8.45 4.62 0.93
N TYR A 27 7.85 3.43 0.84
CA TYR A 27 8.41 2.33 0.04
C TYR A 27 8.57 2.73 -1.42
N LEU A 28 7.53 3.35 -2.02
CA LEU A 28 7.62 3.80 -3.41
C LEU A 28 8.71 4.88 -3.61
N ALA A 29 8.91 5.78 -2.65
CA ALA A 29 9.99 6.77 -2.68
C ALA A 29 11.37 6.10 -2.63
N ASN A 30 11.57 5.17 -1.68
CA ASN A 30 12.80 4.38 -1.57
C ASN A 30 13.10 3.61 -2.86
N ALA A 31 12.08 3.04 -3.52
CA ALA A 31 12.26 2.37 -4.79
C ALA A 31 12.80 3.32 -5.87
N LYS A 32 12.30 4.55 -5.93
CA LYS A 32 12.78 5.58 -6.86
C LYS A 32 14.20 6.03 -6.56
N GLU A 33 14.55 6.16 -5.28
CA GLU A 33 15.92 6.47 -4.86
C GLU A 33 16.90 5.34 -5.24
N THR A 34 16.47 4.08 -5.08
CA THR A 34 17.30 2.92 -5.45
C THR A 34 17.52 2.83 -6.95
N ILE A 35 16.48 2.96 -7.78
CA ILE A 35 16.64 2.86 -9.24
C ILE A 35 17.49 4.00 -9.81
N ALA A 36 17.47 5.18 -9.18
CA ALA A 36 18.27 6.34 -9.59
C ALA A 36 19.79 6.12 -9.48
N LYS A 37 20.24 5.07 -8.79
CA LYS A 37 21.65 4.66 -8.71
C LYS A 37 22.13 3.94 -9.98
N SER A 38 21.21 3.54 -10.86
CA SER A 38 21.52 2.88 -12.13
C SER A 38 21.45 3.91 -13.26
N GLU A 39 22.50 3.98 -14.07
CA GLU A 39 22.49 4.80 -15.28
C GLU A 39 21.53 4.23 -16.33
N ILE A 40 21.07 5.08 -17.25
CA ILE A 40 20.26 4.66 -18.39
C ILE A 40 21.09 4.83 -19.65
N GLN A 41 21.25 3.75 -20.41
CA GLN A 41 21.91 3.75 -21.72
C GLN A 41 21.01 3.03 -22.72
N TYR A 42 20.78 3.62 -23.89
CA TYR A 42 19.96 3.04 -24.96
C TYR A 42 18.57 2.53 -24.52
N GLY A 43 17.96 3.20 -23.52
CA GLY A 43 16.64 2.84 -23.01
C GLY A 43 16.60 1.67 -22.02
N ILE A 44 17.76 1.17 -21.57
CA ILE A 44 17.89 0.16 -20.52
C ILE A 44 18.66 0.72 -19.31
N TYR A 45 18.36 0.22 -18.13
CA TYR A 45 19.19 0.43 -16.95
C TYR A 45 20.46 -0.43 -17.05
N THR A 46 21.62 0.16 -16.75
CA THR A 46 22.92 -0.51 -16.91
C THR A 46 23.23 -1.48 -15.78
N ASP A 47 22.73 -1.20 -14.57
CA ASP A 47 22.93 -2.06 -13.40
C ASP A 47 21.61 -2.76 -13.01
N SER A 48 21.55 -4.06 -13.26
CA SER A 48 20.41 -4.92 -12.94
C SER A 48 20.19 -5.13 -11.43
N LYS A 49 21.22 -4.97 -10.59
CA LYS A 49 21.10 -5.10 -9.14
C LYS A 49 20.14 -4.04 -8.60
N TYR A 50 20.39 -2.78 -8.94
CA TYR A 50 19.51 -1.67 -8.53
C TYR A 50 18.11 -1.78 -9.12
N VAL A 51 17.97 -2.33 -10.33
CA VAL A 51 16.65 -2.62 -10.92
C VAL A 51 15.89 -3.63 -10.08
N ARG A 52 16.52 -4.75 -9.71
CA ARG A 52 15.88 -5.79 -8.90
C ARG A 52 15.48 -5.26 -7.53
N GLU A 53 16.40 -4.58 -6.84
CA GLU A 53 16.12 -3.99 -5.53
C GLU A 53 14.95 -3.01 -5.59
N ALA A 54 14.99 -2.07 -6.54
CA ALA A 54 13.96 -1.07 -6.70
C ALA A 54 12.60 -1.68 -7.08
N ALA A 55 12.58 -2.68 -7.96
CA ALA A 55 11.36 -3.38 -8.36
C ALA A 55 10.73 -4.14 -7.19
N GLY A 56 11.54 -4.83 -6.38
CA GLY A 56 11.07 -5.50 -5.16
C GLY A 56 10.45 -4.52 -4.17
N ILE A 57 11.10 -3.38 -3.93
CA ILE A 57 10.59 -2.34 -3.02
C ILE A 57 9.27 -1.74 -3.54
N ALA A 58 9.18 -1.41 -4.83
CA ALA A 58 7.96 -0.84 -5.44
C ALA A 58 6.80 -1.85 -5.48
N TYR A 59 7.09 -3.13 -5.70
CA TYR A 59 6.10 -4.20 -5.58
C TYR A 59 5.51 -4.26 -4.16
N LEU A 60 6.37 -4.26 -3.14
CA LEU A 60 5.93 -4.24 -1.74
C LEU A 60 5.13 -2.98 -1.39
N ALA A 61 5.44 -1.83 -1.99
CA ALA A 61 4.69 -0.59 -1.79
C ALA A 61 3.20 -0.74 -2.17
N ALA A 62 2.92 -1.38 -3.31
CA ALA A 62 1.55 -1.61 -3.77
C ALA A 62 0.78 -2.56 -2.82
N PHE A 63 1.43 -3.64 -2.39
CA PHE A 63 0.81 -4.65 -1.52
C PHE A 63 0.57 -4.12 -0.11
N LYS A 64 1.49 -3.29 0.40
CA LYS A 64 1.29 -2.59 1.67
C LYS A 64 0.06 -1.69 1.66
N ALA A 65 -0.22 -0.99 0.55
CA ALA A 65 -1.47 -0.24 0.44
C ALA A 65 -2.71 -1.15 0.45
N MET A 66 -2.66 -2.31 -0.20
CA MET A 66 -3.75 -3.30 -0.14
C MET A 66 -3.98 -3.79 1.30
N ASP A 67 -2.92 -4.09 2.04
CA ASP A 67 -3.01 -4.50 3.44
C ASP A 67 -3.63 -3.43 4.32
N VAL A 68 -3.23 -2.16 4.13
CA VAL A 68 -3.83 -1.02 4.83
C VAL A 68 -5.34 -0.98 4.60
N TYR A 69 -5.79 -1.19 3.36
CA TYR A 69 -7.22 -1.25 3.07
C TYR A 69 -7.89 -2.40 3.83
N PHE A 70 -7.39 -3.63 3.75
CA PHE A 70 -8.04 -4.76 4.41
C PHE A 70 -8.04 -4.61 5.94
N ILE A 71 -6.96 -4.15 6.54
CA ILE A 71 -6.92 -3.88 7.99
C ILE A 71 -7.92 -2.78 8.37
N SER A 72 -8.05 -1.72 7.58
CA SER A 72 -9.06 -0.66 7.81
C SER A 72 -10.51 -1.19 7.73
N ARG A 73 -10.71 -2.37 7.13
CA ARG A 73 -11.99 -3.08 7.04
C ARG A 73 -12.17 -4.13 8.16
N GLY A 74 -11.24 -4.21 9.11
CA GLY A 74 -11.32 -5.10 10.27
C GLY A 74 -10.72 -6.49 10.05
N PHE A 75 -9.97 -6.71 8.97
CA PHE A 75 -9.28 -7.97 8.76
C PHE A 75 -8.08 -8.07 9.72
N ASN A 76 -7.89 -9.26 10.29
CA ASN A 76 -6.72 -9.55 11.12
C ASN A 76 -5.48 -9.74 10.21
N LYS A 77 -4.33 -9.21 10.63
CA LYS A 77 -3.03 -9.36 9.96
C LYS A 77 -2.71 -10.81 9.56
N ALA A 78 -3.04 -11.79 10.40
CA ALA A 78 -2.79 -13.20 10.13
C ALA A 78 -3.64 -13.78 8.97
N LYS A 79 -4.72 -13.08 8.58
CA LYS A 79 -5.64 -13.48 7.51
C LYS A 79 -5.44 -12.65 6.24
N LEU A 80 -4.36 -11.87 6.16
CA LEU A 80 -4.04 -11.13 4.94
C LEU A 80 -3.57 -12.10 3.84
N PRO A 81 -3.86 -11.78 2.57
CA PRO A 81 -3.40 -12.57 1.43
C PRO A 81 -1.88 -12.74 1.40
N LYS A 82 -1.42 -13.89 0.94
CA LYS A 82 0.01 -14.26 0.85
C LYS A 82 0.50 -14.46 -0.58
N SER A 83 -0.42 -14.61 -1.53
CA SER A 83 -0.12 -14.80 -2.95
C SER A 83 -0.86 -13.76 -3.80
N ILE A 84 -0.35 -13.50 -5.01
CA ILE A 84 -1.01 -12.59 -5.95
C ILE A 84 -2.46 -13.03 -6.23
N ASP A 85 -2.70 -14.33 -6.36
CA ASP A 85 -4.02 -14.88 -6.65
C ASP A 85 -4.99 -14.60 -5.50
N GLU A 86 -4.54 -14.78 -4.25
CA GLU A 86 -5.31 -14.43 -3.07
C GLU A 86 -5.60 -12.92 -3.00
N TYR A 87 -4.62 -12.06 -3.33
CA TYR A 87 -4.84 -10.60 -3.39
C TYR A 87 -5.88 -10.23 -4.44
N GLN A 88 -5.84 -10.85 -5.62
CA GLN A 88 -6.82 -10.61 -6.69
C GLN A 88 -8.22 -11.09 -6.28
N GLU A 89 -8.33 -12.25 -5.63
CA GLU A 89 -9.60 -12.76 -5.12
C GLU A 89 -10.16 -11.86 -4.01
N PHE A 90 -9.33 -11.46 -3.04
CA PHE A 90 -9.74 -10.54 -1.97
C PHE A 90 -10.19 -9.21 -2.54
N THR A 91 -9.45 -8.67 -3.51
CA THR A 91 -9.81 -7.44 -4.22
C THR A 91 -11.17 -7.59 -4.90
N ARG A 92 -11.39 -8.71 -5.60
CA ARG A 92 -12.67 -9.02 -6.25
C ARG A 92 -13.84 -9.05 -5.25
N LYS A 93 -13.61 -9.65 -4.08
CA LYS A 93 -14.64 -9.89 -3.06
C LYS A 93 -14.96 -8.67 -2.20
N TYR A 94 -13.97 -7.86 -1.85
CA TYR A 94 -14.09 -6.84 -0.80
C TYR A 94 -13.91 -5.39 -1.26
N ILE A 95 -13.50 -5.16 -2.52
CA ILE A 95 -13.37 -3.82 -3.10
C ILE A 95 -14.39 -3.67 -4.22
N PRO A 96 -15.36 -2.73 -4.13
CA PRO A 96 -16.29 -2.45 -5.22
C PRO A 96 -15.58 -1.77 -6.40
N LEU A 97 -16.09 -2.00 -7.62
CA LEU A 97 -15.57 -1.38 -8.87
C LEU A 97 -14.04 -1.54 -9.05
N ASN A 98 -13.54 -2.75 -8.79
CA ASN A 98 -12.12 -3.06 -8.70
C ASN A 98 -11.41 -3.36 -10.03
N GLY A 99 -12.07 -3.28 -11.18
CA GLY A 99 -11.47 -3.70 -12.47
C GLY A 99 -10.15 -2.99 -12.78
N LYS A 100 -10.10 -1.67 -12.57
CA LYS A 100 -8.87 -0.87 -12.76
C LYS A 100 -7.79 -1.21 -11.73
N LEU A 101 -8.19 -1.47 -10.49
CA LEU A 101 -7.26 -1.85 -9.41
C LEU A 101 -6.60 -3.20 -9.71
N ASN A 102 -7.38 -4.20 -10.10
CA ASN A 102 -6.88 -5.52 -10.49
C ASN A 102 -5.96 -5.45 -11.72
N ALA A 103 -6.31 -4.64 -12.73
CA ALA A 103 -5.45 -4.43 -13.89
C ALA A 103 -4.09 -3.83 -13.48
N SER A 104 -4.08 -2.79 -12.64
CA SER A 104 -2.83 -2.22 -12.13
C SER A 104 -2.04 -3.19 -11.26
N LEU A 105 -2.69 -3.99 -10.41
CA LEU A 105 -2.02 -5.03 -9.62
C LEU A 105 -1.36 -6.09 -10.51
N LYS A 106 -2.04 -6.51 -11.59
CA LYS A 106 -1.46 -7.45 -12.57
C LYS A 106 -0.20 -6.89 -13.20
N ILE A 107 -0.22 -5.62 -13.66
CA ILE A 107 0.96 -4.97 -14.25
C ILE A 107 2.10 -4.85 -13.23
N VAL A 108 1.79 -4.49 -11.98
CA VAL A 108 2.79 -4.44 -10.90
C VAL A 108 3.43 -5.81 -10.68
N TYR A 109 2.64 -6.88 -10.62
CA TYR A 109 3.14 -8.24 -10.45
C TYR A 109 4.00 -8.67 -11.64
N GLU A 110 3.52 -8.50 -12.87
CA GLU A 110 4.24 -8.93 -14.06
C GLU A 110 5.53 -8.13 -14.26
N ASN A 111 5.45 -6.80 -14.32
CA ASN A 111 6.60 -5.96 -14.65
C ASN A 111 7.61 -5.89 -13.51
N LEU A 112 7.16 -5.73 -12.26
CA LEU A 112 8.09 -5.54 -11.14
C LEU A 112 8.53 -6.85 -10.50
N HIS A 113 7.61 -7.76 -10.20
CA HIS A 113 7.96 -8.99 -9.49
C HIS A 113 8.56 -10.04 -10.43
N ILE A 114 7.88 -10.33 -11.54
CA ILE A 114 8.33 -11.39 -12.45
C ILE A 114 9.46 -10.91 -13.36
N PHE A 115 9.25 -9.86 -14.16
CA PHE A 115 10.21 -9.47 -15.18
C PHE A 115 11.42 -8.74 -14.61
N ALA A 116 11.24 -7.70 -13.81
CA ALA A 116 12.36 -6.95 -13.25
C ALA A 116 13.06 -7.69 -12.10
N TYR A 117 12.35 -8.01 -11.02
CA TYR A 117 12.95 -8.60 -9.82
C TYR A 117 13.47 -10.02 -10.03
N TYR A 118 12.61 -10.95 -10.48
CA TYR A 118 12.99 -12.36 -10.60
C TYR A 118 13.86 -12.63 -11.82
N ARG A 119 13.46 -12.12 -13.00
CA ARG A 119 14.16 -12.39 -14.27
C ARG A 119 15.27 -11.38 -14.59
N GLY A 120 15.38 -10.27 -13.87
CA GLY A 120 16.45 -9.28 -14.06
C GLY A 120 16.28 -8.38 -15.29
N GLY A 121 15.06 -8.21 -15.81
CA GLY A 121 14.80 -7.32 -16.95
C GLY A 121 15.06 -5.85 -16.62
N THR A 122 15.75 -5.13 -17.52
CA THR A 122 16.25 -3.76 -17.28
C THR A 122 15.63 -2.70 -18.21
N ALA A 123 14.64 -3.06 -19.02
CA ALA A 123 13.97 -2.13 -19.92
C ALA A 123 13.30 -0.98 -19.15
N THR A 124 13.69 0.27 -19.45
CA THR A 124 13.25 1.43 -18.68
C THR A 124 11.75 1.64 -18.73
N GLN A 125 11.12 1.45 -19.90
CA GLN A 125 9.68 1.60 -20.09
C GLN A 125 8.88 0.62 -19.22
N MET A 126 9.27 -0.66 -19.22
CA MET A 126 8.63 -1.71 -18.42
C MET A 126 8.69 -1.40 -16.92
N VAL A 127 9.86 -1.00 -16.41
CA VAL A 127 10.04 -0.67 -14.99
C VAL A 127 9.25 0.59 -14.62
N LYS A 128 9.29 1.63 -15.45
CA LYS A 128 8.53 2.87 -15.24
C LYS A 128 7.03 2.61 -15.21
N GLU A 129 6.52 1.82 -16.15
CA GLU A 129 5.11 1.42 -16.17
C GLU A 129 4.71 0.67 -14.89
N GLY A 130 5.58 -0.22 -14.40
CA GLY A 130 5.36 -0.90 -13.13
C GLY A 130 5.30 0.07 -11.94
N PHE A 131 6.21 1.06 -11.88
CA PHE A 131 6.22 2.09 -10.83
C PHE A 131 4.98 2.98 -10.87
N GLU A 132 4.55 3.36 -12.06
CA GLU A 132 3.31 4.13 -12.26
C GLU A 132 2.09 3.35 -11.80
N ASN A 133 2.01 2.06 -12.12
CA ASN A 133 0.91 1.22 -11.66
C ASN A 133 0.95 0.96 -10.15
N ALA A 134 2.13 0.82 -9.54
CA ALA A 134 2.27 0.77 -8.09
C ALA A 134 1.74 2.05 -7.43
N ARG A 135 2.08 3.22 -7.99
CA ARG A 135 1.54 4.51 -7.56
C ARG A 135 0.01 4.55 -7.68
N LYS A 136 -0.54 4.14 -8.84
CA LYS A 136 -1.99 4.11 -9.09
C LYS A 136 -2.72 3.24 -8.06
N VAL A 137 -2.17 2.08 -7.70
CA VAL A 137 -2.72 1.21 -6.64
C VAL A 137 -2.81 1.97 -5.32
N ILE A 138 -1.72 2.59 -4.87
CA ILE A 138 -1.68 3.36 -3.62
C ILE A 138 -2.70 4.50 -3.64
N GLU A 139 -2.77 5.27 -4.73
CA GLU A 139 -3.70 6.39 -4.89
C GLU A 139 -5.17 5.94 -4.89
N MET A 140 -5.49 4.85 -5.59
CA MET A 140 -6.85 4.30 -5.61
C MET A 140 -7.28 3.85 -4.22
N ILE A 141 -6.41 3.14 -3.50
CA ILE A 141 -6.70 2.73 -2.12
C ILE A 141 -6.87 3.94 -1.21
N ASN A 142 -5.96 4.92 -1.27
CA ASN A 142 -6.04 6.13 -0.46
C ASN A 142 -7.37 6.88 -0.69
N LYS A 143 -7.80 7.00 -1.95
CA LYS A 143 -9.07 7.60 -2.33
C LYS A 143 -10.28 6.80 -1.81
N LEU A 144 -10.24 5.47 -1.88
CA LEU A 144 -11.30 4.61 -1.36
C LEU A 144 -11.47 4.77 0.16
N MET A 145 -10.38 4.92 0.89
CA MET A 145 -10.43 5.12 2.34
C MET A 145 -10.88 6.54 2.71
N SER A 146 -10.46 7.56 1.97
CA SER A 146 -10.85 8.96 2.20
C SER A 146 -12.34 9.21 1.96
N LYS A 147 -12.95 8.57 0.96
CA LYS A 147 -14.41 8.69 0.74
C LYS A 147 -15.25 8.14 1.89
N LYS A 148 -14.72 7.17 2.66
CA LYS A 148 -15.44 6.55 3.76
C LYS A 148 -15.47 7.46 5.01
N SER A 149 -14.39 8.19 5.30
CA SER A 149 -14.41 9.14 6.42
C SER A 149 -15.44 10.24 6.19
N GLU A 150 -15.57 10.73 4.95
CA GLU A 150 -16.63 11.66 4.56
C GLU A 150 -18.04 11.06 4.75
N GLN A 151 -18.26 9.82 4.30
CA GLN A 151 -19.57 9.17 4.45
C GLN A 151 -19.92 8.84 5.91
N GLN A 152 -18.96 8.48 6.76
CA GLN A 152 -19.20 8.27 8.19
C GLN A 152 -19.47 9.58 8.93
N ASN A 153 -18.81 10.68 8.55
CA ASN A 153 -19.08 11.99 9.12
C ASN A 153 -20.47 12.52 8.76
N ILE A 154 -20.96 12.26 7.53
CA ILE A 154 -22.33 12.62 7.11
C ILE A 154 -23.40 11.81 7.86
N ILE A 155 -23.12 10.55 8.23
CA ILE A 155 -24.07 9.69 8.95
C ILE A 155 -24.13 10.02 10.46
N CYS A 156 -23.08 10.65 11.01
CA CYS A 156 -22.98 11.02 12.42
C CYS A 156 -23.53 12.42 12.77
N GLU A 157 -24.09 13.20 11.84
CA GLU A 157 -24.81 14.43 12.21
C GLU A 157 -26.10 14.08 12.98
N PRO A 158 -26.26 14.57 14.23
CA PRO A 158 -27.45 14.28 15.01
C PRO A 158 -28.66 14.95 14.35
N LYS A 159 -29.70 14.17 14.02
CA LYS A 159 -31.00 14.70 13.60
C LYS A 159 -31.52 15.65 14.68
N ALA A 160 -31.46 16.95 14.43
CA ALA A 160 -31.98 17.98 15.32
C ALA A 160 -33.47 17.72 15.58
N ARG A 161 -33.82 17.29 16.79
CA ARG A 161 -35.22 17.21 17.25
C ARG A 161 -35.70 18.62 17.58
N TYR A 162 -36.37 19.26 16.64
CA TYR A 162 -37.10 20.49 16.94
C TYR A 162 -38.26 20.18 17.90
N LYS A 163 -38.20 20.70 19.13
CA LYS A 163 -39.34 20.70 20.05
C LYS A 163 -40.44 21.56 19.46
N LYS A 164 -41.59 20.97 19.12
CA LYS A 164 -42.81 21.72 18.79
C LYS A 164 -43.17 22.61 19.98
N ARG A 165 -43.12 23.93 19.80
CA ARG A 165 -43.63 24.89 20.78
C ARG A 165 -45.11 24.60 21.01
N LYS A 166 -45.51 24.37 22.26
CA LYS A 166 -46.92 24.37 22.66
C LYS A 166 -47.49 25.75 22.36
N LYS A 167 -48.55 25.83 21.55
CA LYS A 167 -49.37 27.03 21.46
C LYS A 167 -50.09 27.20 22.80
N ILE A 168 -49.96 28.40 23.38
CA ILE A 168 -50.76 28.89 24.50
C ILE A 168 -52.09 29.36 23.93
#